data_AF-X1IHV5-F1
#
_entry.id   AF-X1IHV5-F1
#
_cell.length_a   1.000
_cell.length_b   1.000
_cell.length_c   1.000
_cell.angle_alpha   90.00
_cell.angle_beta   90.00
_cell.angle_gamma   90.00
#
_symmetry.space_group_name_H-M   'P 1'
#
loop_
_entity.id
_entity.type
_entity.pdbx_description
1 polymer ?
#
loop_
_entity_poly.entity_id
_entity_poly.type
_entity_poly.pdbx_seq_one_letter_code
_entity_poly.pdbx_strand_id
1 'polypeptide(L)'
;MKRKTRQEILIHAILIILVIVLAFPVFFAMVTSTLSFQEAYKYPPKLIPGNQFINNFKEAWERVNIGRLFFNSTLISVVVAIVKTILALLAAFA
;
A
#
# COMPACT_ATOMS: atom_id res chain seq x y z
N MET A 1 -20.89 -30.06 15.24
CA MET A 1 -20.20 -29.58 14.02
C MET A 1 -18.82 -30.25 13.94
N LYS A 2 -18.54 -30.99 12.86
CA LYS A 2 -17.31 -31.82 12.70
C LYS A 2 -16.07 -30.97 13.01
N ARG A 3 -15.11 -31.50 13.78
CA ARG A 3 -13.91 -30.80 14.29
C ARG A 3 -13.18 -29.99 13.20
N LYS A 4 -13.14 -30.51 11.97
CA LYS A 4 -12.61 -29.82 10.78
C LYS A 4 -13.33 -28.49 10.49
N THR A 5 -14.66 -28.45 10.54
CA THR A 5 -15.45 -27.24 10.23
C THR A 5 -15.23 -26.11 11.24
N ARG A 6 -15.00 -26.42 12.53
CA ARG A 6 -14.69 -25.38 13.54
C ARG A 6 -13.30 -24.77 13.34
N GLN A 7 -12.33 -25.59 12.94
CA GLN A 7 -10.98 -25.12 12.64
C GLN A 7 -10.98 -24.21 11.40
N GLU A 8 -11.71 -24.58 10.35
CA GLU A 8 -11.88 -23.74 9.16
C GLU A 8 -12.45 -22.37 9.50
N ILE A 9 -13.55 -22.31 10.27
CA ILE A 9 -14.16 -21.04 10.69
C ILE A 9 -13.19 -20.18 11.51
N LEU A 10 -12.44 -20.80 12.43
CA LEU A 10 -11.46 -20.09 13.25
C LEU A 10 -10.32 -19.52 12.39
N ILE A 11 -9.81 -20.30 11.43
CA ILE A 11 -8.76 -19.86 10.51
C ILE A 11 -9.27 -18.67 9.69
N HIS A 12 -10.46 -18.75 9.11
CA HIS A 12 -11.02 -17.65 8.33
C HIS A 12 -11.26 -16.39 9.17
N ALA A 13 -11.73 -16.54 10.41
CA ALA A 13 -11.89 -15.40 11.32
C ALA A 13 -10.55 -14.71 11.61
N ILE A 14 -9.49 -15.49 11.89
CA ILE A 14 -8.14 -14.96 12.11
C ILE A 14 -7.61 -14.27 10.85
N LEU A 15 -7.78 -14.88 9.67
CA LEU A 15 -7.36 -14.30 8.39
C LEU A 15 -8.08 -12.97 8.10
N ILE A 16 -9.39 -12.88 8.36
CA ILE A 16 -10.17 -11.64 8.19
C ILE A 16 -9.64 -10.56 9.12
N ILE A 17 -9.39 -10.88 10.40
CA ILE A 17 -8.83 -9.92 11.36
C ILE A 17 -7.45 -9.44 10.90
N LEU A 18 -6.58 -10.34 10.46
CA LEU A 18 -5.27 -9.99 9.92
C LEU A 18 -5.38 -9.06 8.71
N VAL A 19 -6.27 -9.37 7.77
CA VAL A 19 -6.51 -8.51 6.60
C VAL A 19 -6.97 -7.12 7.04
N ILE A 20 -7.91 -7.01 7.99
CA ILE A 20 -8.38 -5.72 8.49
C ILE A 20 -7.23 -4.92 9.13
N VAL A 21 -6.43 -5.56 9.99
CA VAL A 21 -5.31 -4.90 10.67
C VAL A 21 -4.23 -4.43 9.68
N LEU A 22 -3.90 -5.26 8.69
CA LEU A 22 -2.91 -4.94 7.66
C LEU A 22 -3.41 -3.91 6.64
N ALA A 23 -4.71 -3.93 6.32
CA ALA A 23 -5.33 -2.98 5.39
C ALA A 23 -5.61 -1.62 6.05
N PHE A 24 -5.82 -1.59 7.38
CA PHE A 24 -6.10 -0.36 8.12
C PHE A 24 -5.12 0.79 7.85
N PRO A 25 -3.78 0.63 7.92
CA PRO A 25 -2.85 1.72 7.62
C PRO A 25 -2.98 2.23 6.18
N VAL A 26 -3.25 1.34 5.22
CA VAL A 26 -3.48 1.72 3.81
C VAL A 26 -4.77 2.52 3.67
N PHE A 27 -5.86 2.06 4.30
CA PHE A 27 -7.12 2.80 4.36
C PHE A 27 -6.95 4.18 4.99
N PHE A 28 -6.24 4.24 6.12
CA PHE A 28 -5.97 5.48 6.84
C PHE A 28 -5.14 6.45 5.99
N ALA A 29 -4.11 5.98 5.29
CA ALA A 29 -3.31 6.80 4.38
C ALA A 29 -4.14 7.34 3.21
N MET A 30 -5.02 6.50 2.64
CA MET A 30 -5.95 6.93 1.58
C MET A 30 -6.89 8.03 2.06
N VAL A 31 -7.55 7.85 3.22
CA VAL A 31 -8.41 8.89 3.80
C VAL A 31 -7.61 10.16 4.06
N THR A 32 -6.45 10.06 4.71
CA THR A 32 -5.61 11.22 5.06
C THR A 32 -5.16 11.99 3.82
N SER A 33 -4.88 11.31 2.71
CA SER A 33 -4.54 11.95 1.43
C SER A 33 -5.65 12.84 0.86
N THR A 34 -6.90 12.65 1.30
CA THR A 34 -8.06 13.46 0.87
C THR A 34 -8.39 14.62 1.81
N LEU A 35 -7.75 14.66 2.99
CA LEU A 35 -7.99 15.67 4.03
C LEU A 35 -7.13 16.92 3.80
N SER A 36 -7.57 18.05 4.33
CA SER A 36 -6.69 19.23 4.45
C SER A 36 -5.60 19.01 5.50
N PHE A 37 -4.52 19.79 5.44
CA PHE A 37 -3.44 19.74 6.43
C PHE A 37 -3.99 19.89 7.86
N GLN A 38 -4.90 20.83 8.09
CA GLN A 38 -5.48 21.05 9.43
C GLN A 38 -6.33 19.86 9.91
N GLU A 39 -7.04 19.19 9.00
CA GLU A 39 -7.87 18.04 9.34
C GLU A 39 -7.06 16.77 9.60
N ALA A 40 -5.95 16.59 8.89
CA ALA A 40 -5.05 15.45 9.07
C ALA A 40 -4.40 15.41 10.46
N TYR A 41 -4.16 16.58 11.08
CA TYR A 41 -3.57 16.69 12.43
C TYR A 41 -4.61 16.90 13.54
N LYS A 42 -5.91 16.87 13.23
CA LYS A 42 -6.97 17.05 14.23
C LYS A 42 -7.18 15.76 15.03
N TYR A 43 -7.33 15.88 16.36
CA TYR A 43 -7.73 14.78 17.23
C TYR A 43 -9.23 14.88 17.60
N PRO A 44 -10.02 13.81 17.51
CA PRO A 44 -9.67 12.48 17.00
C PRO A 44 -9.46 12.45 15.47
N PRO A 45 -8.65 11.52 14.92
CA PRO A 45 -8.42 11.41 13.48
C PRO A 45 -9.71 11.20 12.70
N LYS A 46 -9.89 11.94 11.60
CA LYS A 46 -11.01 11.70 10.69
C LYS A 46 -10.77 10.44 9.87
N LEU A 47 -11.71 9.50 9.92
CA LEU A 47 -11.71 8.26 9.12
C LEU A 47 -12.61 8.33 7.88
N ILE A 48 -13.11 9.52 7.55
CA ILE A 48 -14.00 9.77 6.42
C ILE A 48 -13.24 10.62 5.40
N PRO A 49 -13.30 10.30 4.10
CA PRO A 49 -12.66 11.09 3.06
C PRO A 49 -13.09 12.57 3.07
N GLY A 50 -12.14 13.46 2.83
CA GLY A 50 -12.34 14.89 2.61
C GLY A 50 -12.49 15.26 1.14
N ASN A 51 -12.42 16.55 0.85
CA ASN A 51 -12.59 17.12 -0.49
C ASN A 51 -11.30 17.66 -1.13
N GLN A 52 -10.13 17.45 -0.50
CA GLN A 52 -8.85 18.05 -0.92
C GLN A 52 -7.98 17.13 -1.78
N PHE A 53 -8.45 15.94 -2.14
CA PHE A 53 -7.65 14.93 -2.83
C PHE A 53 -6.94 15.45 -4.09
N ILE A 54 -7.67 16.14 -4.98
CA ILE A 54 -7.10 16.64 -6.23
C ILE A 54 -6.03 17.71 -5.99
N ASN A 55 -6.24 18.58 -5.01
CA ASN A 55 -5.28 19.63 -4.66
C ASN A 55 -4.01 19.02 -4.07
N ASN A 56 -4.15 18.13 -3.10
CA ASN A 56 -3.04 17.42 -2.48
C ASN A 56 -2.24 16.61 -3.51
N PHE A 57 -2.92 15.97 -4.46
CA PHE A 57 -2.28 15.20 -5.52
C PHE A 57 -1.43 16.10 -6.44
N LYS A 58 -2.00 17.24 -6.90
CA LYS A 58 -1.27 18.20 -7.74
C LYS A 58 -0.08 18.80 -6.99
N GLU A 59 -0.29 19.24 -5.75
CA GLU A 59 0.78 19.80 -4.91
C GLU A 59 1.90 18.79 -4.71
N ALA A 60 1.58 17.53 -4.38
CA ALA A 60 2.57 16.47 -4.25
C ALA A 60 3.30 16.23 -5.58
N TRP A 61 2.58 16.20 -6.70
CA TRP A 61 3.17 15.96 -8.03
C TRP A 61 4.26 16.98 -8.38
N GLU A 62 3.98 18.27 -8.15
CA GLU A 62 4.89 19.36 -8.44
C GLU A 62 6.00 19.48 -7.39
N ARG A 63 5.64 19.43 -6.09
CA ARG A 63 6.57 19.71 -4.99
C ARG A 63 7.69 18.69 -4.86
N VAL A 64 7.40 17.40 -5.05
CA VAL A 64 8.41 16.33 -4.96
C VAL A 64 8.81 15.75 -6.31
N ASN A 65 8.36 16.37 -7.41
CA ASN A 65 8.66 15.93 -8.79
C ASN A 65 8.40 14.43 -8.98
N ILE A 66 7.16 14.02 -8.68
CA ILE A 66 6.76 12.60 -8.67
C ILE A 66 7.10 11.91 -9.99
N GLY A 67 6.95 12.61 -11.13
CA GLY A 67 7.30 12.06 -12.44
C GLY A 67 8.75 11.55 -12.51
N ARG A 68 9.72 12.31 -12.00
CA ARG A 68 11.13 11.89 -11.98
C ARG A 68 11.36 10.72 -11.02
N LEU A 69 10.75 10.76 -9.83
CA LEU A 69 10.85 9.68 -8.86
C LEU A 69 10.27 8.36 -9.39
N PHE A 70 9.12 8.44 -10.06
CA PHE A 70 8.46 7.31 -10.68
C PHE A 70 9.29 6.72 -11.82
N PHE A 71 9.87 7.57 -12.68
CA PHE A 71 10.75 7.13 -13.75
C PHE A 71 12.00 6.42 -13.21
N ASN A 72 12.70 7.04 -12.25
CA ASN A 72 13.91 6.46 -11.65
C ASN A 72 13.62 5.10 -11.01
N SER A 73 12.53 5.01 -10.24
CA SER A 73 12.15 3.77 -9.55
C SER A 73 11.73 2.67 -10.52
N THR A 74 10.98 3.03 -11.58
CA THR A 74 10.57 2.10 -12.63
C THR A 74 11.77 1.56 -13.39
N LEU A 75 12.68 2.45 -13.81
CA LEU A 75 13.88 2.07 -14.53
C LEU A 75 14.74 1.09 -13.71
N ILE A 76 15.04 1.43 -12.46
CA ILE A 76 15.83 0.57 -11.58
C ILE A 76 15.12 -0.76 -11.34
N SER A 77 13.81 -0.75 -11.07
CA SER A 77 13.05 -1.97 -10.82
C SER A 77 13.07 -2.92 -12.03
N VAL A 78 12.93 -2.39 -13.25
CA VAL A 78 12.99 -3.19 -14.49
C VAL A 78 14.38 -3.76 -14.71
N VAL A 79 15.43 -2.93 -14.59
CA VAL A 79 16.81 -3.39 -14.74
C VAL A 79 17.13 -4.49 -13.73
N VAL A 80 16.79 -4.27 -12.45
CA VAL A 80 17.02 -5.25 -11.39
C VAL A 80 16.22 -6.53 -11.63
N ALA A 81 14.97 -6.45 -12.06
CA ALA A 81 14.15 -7.63 -12.36
C ALA A 81 14.76 -8.47 -13.50
N ILE A 82 15.22 -7.84 -14.58
CA ILE A 82 15.86 -8.53 -15.71
C ILE A 82 17.16 -9.19 -15.26
N VAL A 83 18.05 -8.42 -14.61
CA VAL A 83 19.35 -8.94 -14.16
C VAL A 83 19.15 -10.08 -13.16
N LYS A 84 18.27 -9.92 -12.17
CA LYS A 84 17.98 -10.97 -11.19
C LYS A 84 17.40 -12.22 -11.86
N THR A 85 16.54 -12.07 -12.86
CA THR A 85 15.97 -13.21 -13.58
C THR A 85 17.05 -13.98 -14.33
N ILE A 86 17.94 -13.28 -15.05
CA ILE A 86 19.06 -13.92 -15.75
C ILE A 86 19.98 -14.64 -14.76
N LEU A 87 20.35 -14.00 -13.66
CA LEU A 87 21.19 -14.61 -12.63
C LEU A 87 20.52 -15.82 -11.98
N ALA A 88 19.22 -15.74 -11.68
CA ALA A 88 18.45 -16.85 -11.12
C ALA A 88 18.39 -18.03 -12.09
N LEU A 89 18.25 -17.78 -13.40
CA LEU A 89 18.31 -18.83 -14.42
C LEU A 89 19.70 -19.48 -14.46
N LEU A 90 20.78 -18.69 -14.50
CA LEU A 90 22.14 -19.24 -14.49
C LEU A 90 22.42 -20.08 -13.24
N ALA A 91 21.98 -19.60 -12.07
CA ALA A 91 22.13 -20.31 -10.81
C ALA A 91 21.26 -21.57 -10.70
N ALA A 92 20.14 -21.66 -11.42
CA ALA A 92 19.29 -22.84 -11.42
C ALA A 92 19.87 -24.01 -12.22
N PHE A 93 20.77 -23.73 -13.18
CA PHE A 93 21.37 -24.73 -14.08
C PHE A 93 22.87 -24.98 -13.83
N ALA A 94 23.49 -24.29 -12.88
CA ALA A 94 24.85 -24.51 -12.41
C ALA A 94 24.84 -25.34 -11.12
#